data_AF-A0A0B1ST75-F1
#
_entry.id   AF-A0A0B1ST75-F1
#
_cell.length_a   1.000
_cell.length_b   1.000
_cell.length_c   1.000
_cell.angle_alpha   90.00
_cell.angle_beta   90.00
_cell.angle_gamma   90.00
#
_symmetry.space_group_name_H-M   'P 1'
#
loop_
_entity.id
_entity.type
_entity.pdbx_description
1 polymer ?
#
loop_
_entity_poly.entity_id
_entity_poly.type
_entity_poly.pdbx_seq_one_letter_code
_entity_poly.pdbx_strand_id
1 'polypeptide(L)'
;MVSAALLLLLAFATVSLGAALKNQPKQSVSNCYNDKLTDAERKKFLDHHNTARLRLARGKQPNKSGFMNGAKNMYKLVGLLFGNEKQVRLGM
;
A
#
# COMPACT_ATOMS: atom_id res chain seq x y z
N MET A 1 -19.58 -15.83 42.15
CA MET A 1 -19.14 -17.03 41.40
C MET A 1 -19.50 -16.80 39.94
N VAL A 2 -18.52 -16.50 39.08
CA VAL A 2 -18.80 -16.33 37.65
C VAL A 2 -19.15 -17.68 37.05
N SER A 3 -20.32 -17.78 36.43
CA SER A 3 -20.84 -19.04 35.86
C SER A 3 -19.95 -19.52 34.72
N ALA A 4 -19.78 -20.84 34.59
CA ALA A 4 -19.01 -21.47 33.50
C ALA A 4 -19.50 -21.03 32.11
N ALA A 5 -20.80 -20.70 31.98
CA ALA A 5 -21.37 -20.16 30.76
C ALA A 5 -20.83 -18.76 30.39
N LEU A 6 -20.55 -17.92 31.40
CA LEU A 6 -19.98 -16.58 31.20
C LEU A 6 -18.52 -16.66 30.77
N LEU A 7 -17.77 -17.61 31.33
CA LEU A 7 -16.38 -17.90 30.93
C LEU A 7 -16.28 -18.44 29.49
N LEU A 8 -17.22 -19.30 29.07
CA LEU A 8 -17.27 -19.79 27.68
C LEU A 8 -17.54 -18.66 26.68
N LEU A 9 -18.50 -17.77 26.96
CA LEU A 9 -18.85 -16.67 26.05
C LEU A 9 -17.70 -15.67 25.86
N LEU A 10 -16.95 -15.36 26.92
CA LEU A 10 -15.74 -14.53 26.84
C LEU A 10 -14.64 -15.18 25.99
N ALA A 11 -14.51 -16.51 26.04
CA ALA A 11 -13.55 -17.25 25.22
C ALA A 11 -13.90 -17.19 23.71
N PHE A 12 -15.17 -17.29 23.34
CA PHE A 12 -15.59 -17.18 21.93
C PHE A 12 -15.42 -15.75 21.36
N ALA A 13 -15.63 -14.72 22.18
CA ALA A 13 -15.43 -13.33 21.79
C ALA A 13 -13.95 -12.98 21.54
N THR A 14 -13.02 -13.60 22.25
CA THR A 14 -11.58 -13.37 22.05
C THR A 14 -11.02 -14.11 20.83
N VAL A 15 -11.58 -15.28 20.48
CA VAL A 15 -11.18 -16.03 19.27
C VAL A 15 -11.57 -15.30 17.98
N SER A 16 -12.71 -14.60 17.97
CA SER A 16 -13.19 -13.89 16.77
C SER A 16 -12.45 -12.58 16.48
N LEU A 17 -11.84 -11.94 17.48
CA LEU A 17 -11.03 -10.73 17.29
C LEU A 17 -9.57 -11.02 16.86
N GLY A 18 -9.04 -12.21 17.19
CA GLY A 18 -7.66 -12.60 16.87
C GLY A 18 -7.38 -12.90 15.39
N ALA A 19 -8.41 -13.12 14.57
CA ALA A 19 -8.27 -13.45 13.15
C ALA A 19 -8.13 -12.22 12.23
N ALA A 20 -8.45 -11.01 12.70
CA ALA A 20 -8.42 -9.80 11.88
C ALA A 20 -7.03 -9.14 11.77
N LEU A 21 -6.04 -9.56 12.57
CA LEU A 21 -4.71 -8.92 12.62
C LEU A 21 -3.61 -9.62 11.82
N LYS A 22 -3.88 -10.77 11.18
CA LYS A 22 -2.84 -11.57 10.50
C LYS A 22 -2.75 -11.38 8.98
N ASN A 23 -3.52 -10.47 8.40
CA ASN A 23 -3.35 -10.07 7.00
C ASN A 23 -2.32 -8.95 6.87
N GLN A 24 -1.08 -9.21 7.30
CA GLN A 24 0.05 -8.45 6.77
C GLN A 24 0.40 -9.09 5.43
N PRO A 25 0.24 -8.39 4.28
CA PRO A 25 0.70 -8.91 3.01
C PRO A 25 2.20 -9.21 3.16
N LYS A 26 2.54 -10.50 3.13
CA LYS A 26 3.91 -11.00 3.31
C LYS A 26 4.77 -10.32 2.24
N GLN A 27 5.57 -9.37 2.69
CA GLN A 27 6.18 -8.44 1.77
C GLN A 27 7.30 -9.12 0.98
N SER A 28 7.20 -8.99 -0.34
CA SER A 28 8.08 -9.59 -1.32
C SER A 28 9.51 -9.10 -1.12
N VAL A 29 10.43 -10.04 -0.93
CA VAL A 29 11.89 -9.84 -0.84
C VAL A 29 12.34 -8.79 -1.85
N SER A 30 12.76 -7.62 -1.36
CA SER A 30 13.43 -6.65 -2.21
C SER A 30 14.73 -7.22 -2.76
N ASN A 31 14.93 -7.16 -4.08
CA ASN A 31 16.24 -7.36 -4.68
C ASN A 31 17.14 -6.12 -4.50
N CYS A 32 17.00 -5.40 -3.38
CA CYS A 32 17.75 -4.21 -3.08
C CYS A 32 19.01 -4.59 -2.29
N TYR A 33 20.16 -4.08 -2.74
CA TYR A 33 21.47 -4.43 -2.17
C TYR A 33 21.64 -4.04 -0.69
N ASN A 34 21.01 -2.94 -0.26
CA ASN A 34 21.10 -2.46 1.12
C ASN A 34 19.80 -2.75 1.90
N ASP A 35 19.95 -2.99 3.19
CA ASP A 35 18.89 -3.28 4.16
C ASP A 35 18.46 -2.07 4.98
N LYS A 36 19.03 -0.88 4.71
CA LYS A 36 18.72 0.38 5.39
C LYS A 36 17.25 0.79 5.32
N LEU A 37 16.51 0.26 4.35
CA LEU A 37 15.08 0.44 4.21
C LEU A 37 14.42 -0.93 4.07
N THR A 38 13.43 -1.17 4.92
CA THR A 38 12.53 -2.30 4.80
C THR A 38 11.72 -2.20 3.51
N ASP A 39 11.24 -3.34 3.03
CA ASP A 39 10.40 -3.37 1.83
C ASP A 39 9.12 -2.55 2.05
N ALA A 40 8.61 -2.50 3.29
CA ALA A 40 7.46 -1.71 3.71
C ALA A 40 7.67 -0.23 3.42
N GLU A 41 8.82 0.29 3.83
CA GLU A 41 9.20 1.68 3.60
C GLU A 41 9.37 1.95 2.11
N ARG A 42 10.09 1.08 1.39
CA ARG A 42 10.28 1.20 -0.06
C ARG A 42 8.95 1.22 -0.82
N LYS A 43 8.01 0.35 -0.43
CA LYS A 43 6.66 0.31 -0.99
C LYS A 43 5.89 1.60 -0.69
N LYS A 44 5.98 2.13 0.53
CA LYS A 44 5.36 3.40 0.90
C LYS A 44 5.85 4.55 0.02
N PHE A 45 7.16 4.62 -0.25
CA PHE A 45 7.70 5.61 -1.18
C PHE A 45 7.18 5.39 -2.61
N LEU A 46 7.22 4.15 -3.12
CA LEU A 46 6.78 3.84 -4.47
C LEU A 46 5.29 4.18 -4.69
N ASP A 47 4.43 3.80 -3.74
CA ASP A 47 3.00 4.07 -3.78
C ASP A 47 2.70 5.57 -3.72
N HIS A 48 3.42 6.30 -2.87
CA HIS A 48 3.29 7.75 -2.76
C HIS A 48 3.56 8.44 -4.10
N HIS A 49 4.67 8.07 -4.76
CA HIS A 49 5.03 8.62 -6.07
C HIS A 49 4.00 8.24 -7.14
N ASN A 50 3.58 6.98 -7.21
CA ASN A 50 2.61 6.53 -8.20
C ASN A 50 1.23 7.18 -8.01
N THR A 51 0.82 7.42 -6.76
CA THR A 51 -0.41 8.16 -6.46
C THR A 51 -0.32 9.61 -6.92
N ALA A 52 0.81 10.28 -6.67
CA ALA A 52 1.04 11.64 -7.16
C ALA A 52 1.07 11.71 -8.71
N ARG A 53 1.77 10.77 -9.37
CA ARG A 53 1.81 10.67 -10.84
C ARG A 53 0.44 10.45 -11.45
N LEU A 54 -0.40 9.60 -10.83
CA LEU A 54 -1.78 9.38 -11.27
C LEU A 54 -2.64 10.65 -11.12
N ARG A 55 -2.52 11.38 -10.01
CA ARG A 55 -3.23 12.65 -9.83
C ARG A 55 -2.82 13.68 -10.87
N LEU A 56 -1.52 13.78 -11.15
CA LEU A 56 -0.98 14.68 -12.16
C LEU A 56 -1.45 14.28 -13.57
N ALA A 57 -1.38 13.00 -13.93
CA ALA A 57 -1.87 12.50 -15.22
C ALA A 57 -3.35 12.88 -15.47
N ARG A 58 -4.16 12.91 -14.41
CA ARG A 58 -5.59 13.29 -14.44
C ARG A 58 -5.84 14.80 -14.36
N GLY A 59 -4.81 15.64 -14.26
CA GLY A 59 -4.95 17.08 -14.06
C GLY A 59 -5.57 17.46 -12.71
N LYS A 60 -5.41 16.61 -11.69
CA LYS A 60 -5.97 16.79 -10.33
C LYS A 60 -4.88 17.08 -9.29
N GLN A 61 -3.64 17.30 -9.71
CA GLN A 61 -2.55 17.61 -8.80
C GLN A 61 -2.57 19.10 -8.45
N PRO A 62 -2.70 19.49 -7.17
CA PRO A 62 -2.72 20.89 -6.78
C PRO A 62 -1.41 21.61 -7.13
N ASN A 63 -1.51 22.89 -7.50
CA ASN A 63 -0.39 23.81 -7.69
C ASN A 63 -0.54 25.02 -6.76
N LYS A 64 0.44 25.94 -6.72
CA LYS A 64 0.35 27.21 -5.96
C LYS A 64 -0.96 27.97 -6.24
N SER A 65 -1.43 27.92 -7.48
CA SER A 65 -2.77 28.36 -7.88
C SER A 65 -3.38 27.31 -8.80
N GLY A 66 -4.62 26.90 -8.52
CA GLY A 66 -5.34 25.90 -9.31
C GLY A 66 -4.71 24.50 -9.29
N PHE A 67 -4.84 23.79 -10.41
CA PHE A 67 -4.29 22.45 -10.62
C PHE A 67 -3.25 22.44 -11.73
N MET A 68 -2.30 21.51 -11.65
CA MET A 68 -1.38 21.22 -12.74
C MET A 68 -2.14 20.63 -13.93
N ASN A 69 -1.68 20.96 -15.15
CA ASN A 69 -2.20 20.36 -16.36
C ASN A 69 -2.02 18.83 -16.36
N GLY A 70 -2.97 18.13 -16.98
CA GLY A 70 -2.88 16.69 -17.18
C GLY A 70 -1.66 16.30 -18.02
N ALA A 71 -1.06 15.15 -17.71
CA ALA A 71 0.07 14.62 -18.46
C ALA A 71 -0.32 13.38 -19.27
N LYS A 72 -0.06 13.43 -20.59
CA LYS A 72 -0.13 12.27 -21.48
C LYS A 72 1.10 11.39 -21.29
N ASN A 73 0.98 10.10 -21.58
CA ASN A 73 2.09 9.14 -21.50
C ASN A 73 2.77 9.09 -20.10
N MET A 74 2.03 9.32 -19.02
CA MET A 74 2.56 9.20 -17.67
C MET A 74 2.64 7.71 -17.27
N TYR A 75 3.83 7.14 -17.09
CA TYR A 75 3.99 5.72 -16.75
C TYR A 75 4.10 5.46 -15.24
N LYS A 76 3.66 4.28 -14.79
CA LYS A 76 3.79 3.81 -13.41
C LYS A 76 5.27 3.49 -13.12
N LEU A 77 5.77 3.97 -11.99
CA LEU A 77 7.09 3.58 -11.50
C LEU A 77 7.02 2.14 -10.99
N VAL A 78 8.03 1.35 -11.33
CA VAL A 78 8.22 -0.01 -10.85
C VAL A 78 9.46 -0.06 -9.97
N GLY A 79 9.33 -0.67 -8.79
CA GLY A 79 10.47 -0.93 -7.91
C GLY A 79 10.99 -2.34 -8.14
N LEU A 80 12.28 -2.55 -7.89
CA LEU A 80 12.94 -3.88 -7.88
C LEU A 80 12.29 -4.90 -6.90
N LEU A 81 11.34 -4.45 -6.08
CA LEU A 81 10.52 -5.25 -5.16
C LEU A 81 9.50 -6.14 -5.87
N PHE A 82 9.02 -5.69 -7.04
CA PHE A 82 7.95 -6.33 -7.79
C PHE A 82 8.50 -6.63 -9.18
N GLY A 83 9.11 -7.80 -9.30
CA GLY A 83 9.73 -8.27 -10.54
C GLY A 83 8.78 -8.11 -11.74
N ASN A 84 9.29 -7.50 -12.81
CA ASN A 84 8.71 -7.50 -14.16
C ASN A 84 7.25 -7.01 -14.30
N GLU A 85 6.78 -6.02 -13.54
CA GLU A 85 5.62 -5.25 -14.00
C GLU A 85 6.02 -4.47 -15.27
N LYS A 86 5.39 -4.79 -16.42
CA LYS A 86 5.52 -3.97 -17.64
C LYS A 86 5.05 -2.53 -17.33
N GLN A 87 5.66 -1.55 -17.97
CA GLN A 87 5.32 -0.14 -17.81
C GLN A 87 3.82 0.10 -18.07
N VAL A 88 3.05 0.37 -17.00
CA VAL A 88 1.61 0.67 -17.10
C VAL A 88 1.42 2.17 -17.31
N ARG A 89 0.64 2.56 -18.32
CA ARG A 89 0.30 3.96 -18.56
C ARG A 89 -0.83 4.40 -17.61
N LEU A 90 -0.60 5.48 -16.87
CA LEU A 90 -1.49 6.02 -15.82
C LEU A 90 -2.45 7.13 -16.33
N GLY A 91 -2.42 7.46 -17.62
CA GLY A 91 -3.27 8.47 -18.25
C GLY A 91 -3.56 8.17 -19.72
N MET A 92 -4.62 8.76 -20.26
CA MET A 92 -5.06 8.58 -21.66
C MET A 92 -4.03 9.07 -22.69
#